data_AF-A0A955FRA0-F1
#
_entry.id   AF-A0A955FRA0-F1
#
_cell.length_a   1.000
_cell.length_b   1.000
_cell.length_c   1.000
_cell.angle_alpha   90.00
_cell.angle_beta   90.00
_cell.angle_gamma   90.00
#
_symmetry.space_group_name_H-M   'P 1'
#
loop_
_entity.id
_entity.type
_entity.pdbx_description
1 polymer ?
#
loop_
_entity_poly.entity_id
_entity_poly.type
_entity_poly.pdbx_seq_one_letter_code
_entity_poly.pdbx_strand_id
1 'polypeptide(L)'
;MQRHVSSERRPWLRTGIYTFMTIVVTVVVSLLLLVVLGYQFNEKDGKLEQGGLLQLYSIPTGAKITLNQVVLGSSTNTKRTVDAGSQFVTYEKQGYRNWQKSITV
;
A
#
# COMPACT_ATOMS: atom_id res chain seq x y z
N MET A 1 42.49 -6.53 52.94
CA MET A 1 41.46 -5.56 53.36
C MET A 1 40.66 -5.17 52.13
N GLN A 2 39.34 -5.37 52.17
CA GLN A 2 38.44 -5.45 51.02
C GLN A 2 38.13 -4.09 50.37
N ARG A 3 37.94 -4.15 49.04
CA ARG A 3 36.95 -3.46 48.15
C ARG A 3 36.53 -2.03 48.49
N HIS A 4 36.39 -1.22 47.43
CA HIS A 4 35.05 -0.87 46.89
C HIS A 4 35.20 -0.22 45.51
N VAL A 5 34.79 -0.94 44.46
CA VAL A 5 34.53 -0.35 43.13
C VAL A 5 33.06 0.02 43.11
N SER A 6 32.74 1.31 43.24
CA SER A 6 31.37 1.81 43.14
C SER A 6 31.05 2.20 41.70
N SER A 7 30.57 1.26 40.88
CA SER A 7 30.04 1.57 39.53
C SER A 7 28.56 1.96 39.61
N GLU A 8 28.24 2.95 40.42
CA GLU A 8 26.87 3.40 40.71
C GLU A 8 26.41 4.48 39.71
N ARG A 9 26.68 4.32 38.40
CA ARG A 9 26.12 5.23 37.39
C ARG A 9 25.89 4.49 36.08
N ARG A 10 24.63 4.20 35.78
CA ARG A 10 23.93 4.48 34.49
C ARG A 10 22.68 3.58 34.26
N PRO A 11 21.73 3.47 35.23
CA PRO A 11 20.42 2.86 34.92
C PRO A 11 19.65 3.66 33.85
N TRP A 12 19.86 4.98 33.79
CA TRP A 12 19.22 5.90 32.83
C TRP A 12 19.57 5.62 31.35
N LEU A 13 20.78 5.14 31.04
CA LEU A 13 21.14 4.77 29.67
C LEU A 13 20.35 3.53 29.20
N ARG A 14 20.16 2.55 30.09
CA ARG A 14 19.43 1.32 29.75
C ARG A 14 17.95 1.61 29.51
N THR A 15 17.34 2.38 30.40
CA THR A 15 15.94 2.79 30.24
C THR A 15 15.73 3.60 28.95
N GLY A 16 16.65 4.51 28.61
CA GLY A 16 16.60 5.26 27.36
C GLY A 16 16.71 4.39 26.10
N ILE A 17 17.53 3.33 26.13
CA ILE A 17 17.66 2.38 25.02
C ILE A 17 16.38 1.57 24.85
N TYR A 18 15.77 1.10 25.94
CA TYR A 18 14.53 0.32 25.86
C TYR A 18 13.33 1.15 25.40
N THR A 19 13.19 2.39 25.88
CA THR A 19 12.14 3.30 25.38
C THR A 19 12.35 3.67 23.92
N PHE A 20 13.61 3.84 23.48
CA PHE A 20 13.91 4.02 22.07
C PHE A 20 13.56 2.78 21.24
N MET A 21 13.92 1.57 21.69
CA MET A 21 13.55 0.32 21.01
C MET A 21 12.03 0.16 20.89
N THR A 22 11.26 0.42 21.95
CA THR A 22 9.79 0.28 21.90
C THR A 22 9.15 1.30 20.96
N ILE A 23 9.66 2.54 20.93
CA ILE A 23 9.21 3.56 19.98
C ILE A 23 9.50 3.11 18.54
N VAL A 24 10.72 2.63 18.27
CA VAL A 24 11.09 2.15 16.93
C VAL A 24 10.19 1.01 16.48
N VAL A 25 9.94 0.02 17.34
CA VAL A 25 9.04 -1.11 17.01
C VAL A 25 7.63 -0.60 16.75
N THR A 26 7.12 0.32 17.57
CA THR A 26 5.77 0.88 17.40
C THR A 26 5.65 1.64 16.08
N VAL A 27 6.65 2.44 15.72
CA VAL A 27 6.70 3.18 14.45
C VAL A 27 6.75 2.21 13.28
N VAL A 28 7.61 1.19 13.32
CA VAL A 28 7.70 0.19 12.25
C VAL A 28 6.37 -0.54 12.07
N VAL A 29 5.72 -0.97 13.15
CA VAL A 29 4.39 -1.61 13.08
C VAL A 29 3.36 -0.65 12.48
N SER A 30 3.38 0.62 12.86
CA SER A 30 2.45 1.63 12.34
C SER A 30 2.66 1.86 10.84
N LEU A 31 3.91 1.90 10.37
CA LEU A 31 4.24 1.99 8.94
C LEU A 31 3.78 0.75 8.17
N LEU A 32 3.97 -0.45 8.74
CA LEU A 32 3.46 -1.69 8.13
C LEU A 32 1.94 -1.69 8.03
N LEU A 33 1.23 -1.18 9.04
CA LEU A 33 -0.23 -1.06 9.00
C LEU A 33 -0.68 -0.13 7.86
N LEU A 34 0.00 1.00 7.64
CA LEU A 34 -0.31 1.88 6.52
C LEU A 34 -0.16 1.14 5.17
N VAL A 35 0.92 0.35 5.00
CA VAL A 35 1.11 -0.46 3.79
C VAL A 35 0.00 -1.49 3.62
N VAL A 36 -0.38 -2.21 4.68
CA VAL A 36 -1.45 -3.22 4.63
C VAL A 36 -2.82 -2.59 4.35
N LEU A 37 -3.08 -1.39 4.87
CA LEU A 37 -4.29 -0.62 4.61
C LEU A 37 -4.36 -0.04 3.19
N GLY A 38 -3.33 -0.26 2.37
CA GLY A 38 -3.28 0.19 0.98
C GLY A 38 -2.91 1.66 0.83
N TYR A 39 -2.27 2.26 1.84
CA TYR A 39 -1.69 3.60 1.67
C TYR A 39 -0.52 3.51 0.70
N GLN A 40 -0.60 4.31 -0.35
CA GLN A 40 0.43 4.44 -1.35
C GLN A 40 0.76 5.92 -1.55
N PHE A 41 1.96 6.15 -2.06
CA PHE A 41 2.43 7.49 -2.34
C PHE A 41 1.94 7.89 -3.73
N ASN A 42 1.06 8.87 -3.80
CA ASN A 42 0.57 9.35 -5.08
C ASN A 42 1.67 10.18 -5.75
N GLU A 43 2.24 9.67 -6.85
CA GLU A 43 3.36 10.30 -7.57
C GLU A 43 3.00 11.69 -8.13
N LYS A 44 1.72 12.01 -8.29
CA LYS A 44 1.27 13.30 -8.85
C LYS A 44 1.29 14.43 -7.82
N ASP A 45 0.88 14.14 -6.59
CA ASP A 45 0.67 15.14 -5.53
C ASP A 45 1.64 15.00 -4.34
N GLY A 46 2.42 13.91 -4.30
CA GLY A 46 3.33 13.61 -3.19
C GLY A 46 2.62 13.35 -1.86
N LYS A 47 1.32 13.04 -1.92
CA LYS A 47 0.48 12.80 -0.74
C LYS A 47 0.38 11.30 -0.46
N LEU A 48 0.33 10.97 0.82
CA LEU A 48 0.01 9.63 1.29
C LEU A 48 -1.50 9.45 1.19
N GLU A 49 -1.96 8.68 0.21
CA GLU A 49 -3.39 8.46 -0.04
C GLU A 49 -3.72 6.98 0.07
N GLN A 50 -4.92 6.70 0.58
CA GLN A 50 -5.42 5.33 0.65
C GLN A 50 -5.96 4.94 -0.72
N GLY A 51 -5.31 3.99 -1.38
CA GLY A 51 -5.78 3.44 -2.65
C GLY A 51 -6.97 2.50 -2.50
N GLY A 52 -7.45 1.99 -3.64
CA GLY A 52 -8.48 0.97 -3.69
C GLY A 52 -8.06 -0.28 -4.44
N LEU A 53 -8.62 -1.41 -4.06
CA LEU A 53 -8.46 -2.67 -4.79
C LEU A 53 -9.60 -2.80 -5.82
N LEU A 54 -9.26 -2.77 -7.10
CA LEU A 54 -10.21 -3.05 -8.18
C LEU A 54 -10.11 -4.52 -8.59
N GLN A 55 -11.26 -5.21 -8.57
CA GLN A 55 -11.42 -6.52 -9.18
C GLN A 55 -12.02 -6.38 -10.57
N LEU A 56 -11.24 -6.78 -11.58
CA LEU A 56 -11.57 -6.59 -12.98
C LEU A 56 -12.04 -7.92 -13.57
N TYR A 57 -13.36 -8.06 -13.73
CA TYR A 57 -14.02 -9.28 -14.16
C TYR A 57 -14.98 -8.99 -15.32
N SER A 58 -15.04 -9.90 -16.30
CA SER A 58 -16.00 -9.84 -17.41
C SER A 58 -16.53 -11.23 -17.75
N ILE A 59 -17.73 -11.25 -18.32
CA ILE A 59 -18.33 -12.41 -18.96
C ILE A 59 -18.59 -12.04 -20.43
N PRO A 60 -18.01 -12.77 -21.41
CA PRO A 60 -17.05 -13.87 -21.23
C PRO A 60 -15.66 -13.37 -20.79
N THR A 61 -14.87 -14.28 -20.21
CA THR A 61 -13.49 -13.98 -19.76
C THR A 61 -12.53 -13.75 -20.93
N GLY A 62 -11.34 -13.22 -20.65
CA GLY A 62 -10.28 -13.00 -21.64
C GLY A 62 -10.38 -11.66 -22.40
N ALA A 63 -11.23 -10.74 -21.95
CA ALA A 63 -11.24 -9.37 -22.44
C ALA A 63 -9.94 -8.64 -22.05
N LYS A 64 -9.43 -7.83 -22.98
CA LYS A 64 -8.35 -6.88 -22.77
C LYS A 64 -8.87 -5.72 -21.92
N ILE A 65 -8.10 -5.31 -20.92
CA ILE A 65 -8.48 -4.24 -20.02
C ILE A 65 -7.51 -3.06 -20.18
N THR A 66 -8.06 -1.86 -20.32
CA THR A 66 -7.30 -0.60 -20.32
C THR A 66 -7.74 0.23 -19.12
N LEU A 67 -6.80 0.62 -18.27
CA LEU A 67 -7.01 1.45 -17.08
C LEU A 67 -6.28 2.79 -17.26
N ASN A 68 -6.99 3.91 -17.24
CA ASN A 68 -6.41 5.26 -17.41
C ASN A 68 -5.44 5.37 -18.59
N GLN A 69 -5.84 4.84 -19.75
CA GLN A 69 -5.01 4.79 -20.98
C GLN A 69 -3.84 3.78 -20.95
N VAL A 70 -3.58 3.11 -19.82
CA VAL A 70 -2.59 2.04 -19.72
C VAL A 70 -3.25 0.68 -19.99
N VAL A 71 -2.79 0.00 -21.03
CA VAL A 71 -3.22 -1.38 -21.31
C VAL A 71 -2.62 -2.30 -20.24
N LEU A 72 -3.49 -3.03 -19.53
CA LEU A 72 -3.05 -4.06 -18.61
C LEU A 72 -2.54 -5.26 -19.42
N GLY A 73 -1.35 -5.76 -19.08
CA GLY A 73 -0.80 -6.96 -19.69
C GLY A 73 -1.59 -8.24 -19.37
N SER A 74 -2.43 -8.20 -18.33
CA SER A 74 -3.32 -9.28 -17.93
C SER A 74 -4.73 -9.08 -18.49
N SER A 75 -5.32 -10.16 -19.00
CA SER A 75 -6.75 -10.22 -19.36
C SER A 75 -7.65 -10.24 -18.11
N THR A 76 -8.96 -10.23 -18.33
CA THR A 76 -9.97 -10.26 -17.26
C THR A 76 -9.84 -11.43 -16.29
N ASN A 77 -10.39 -11.22 -15.09
CA ASN A 77 -10.20 -12.02 -13.87
C ASN A 77 -8.87 -11.70 -13.16
N THR A 78 -8.55 -10.40 -13.09
CA THR A 78 -7.34 -9.87 -12.43
C THR A 78 -7.72 -8.88 -11.33
N LYS A 79 -6.80 -8.66 -10.39
CA LYS A 79 -6.94 -7.68 -9.31
C LYS A 79 -5.82 -6.67 -9.43
N ARG A 80 -6.13 -5.39 -9.24
CA ARG A 80 -5.12 -4.33 -9.28
C ARG A 80 -5.43 -3.26 -8.25
N THR A 81 -4.40 -2.84 -7.53
CA THR A 81 -4.47 -1.65 -6.67
C THR A 81 -4.36 -0.41 -7.54
N VAL A 82 -5.19 0.59 -7.25
CA VAL A 82 -5.22 1.87 -7.96
C VAL A 82 -5.19 3.01 -6.98
N ASP A 83 -4.63 4.14 -7.41
CA ASP A 83 -4.64 5.39 -6.66
C ASP A 83 -6.06 5.89 -6.40
N ALA A 84 -6.21 6.66 -5.32
CA ALA A 84 -7.46 7.34 -5.02
C ALA A 84 -7.85 8.28 -6.17
N GLY A 85 -9.15 8.45 -6.40
CA GLY A 85 -9.69 9.32 -7.43
C GLY A 85 -10.37 8.59 -8.59
N SER A 86 -10.57 9.34 -9.68
CA SER A 86 -11.34 8.86 -10.84
C SER A 86 -10.51 7.98 -11.76
N GLN A 87 -10.95 6.74 -11.89
CA GLN A 87 -10.33 5.68 -12.68
C GLN A 87 -11.23 5.33 -13.86
N PHE A 88 -10.68 5.39 -15.08
CA PHE A 88 -11.38 5.03 -16.31
C PHE A 88 -10.98 3.63 -16.74
N VAL A 89 -11.95 2.71 -16.74
CA VAL A 89 -11.74 1.31 -17.15
C VAL A 89 -12.46 1.03 -18.46
N THR A 90 -11.74 0.47 -19.42
CA THR A 90 -12.28 0.00 -20.71
C THR A 90 -12.01 -1.49 -20.87
N TYR A 91 -13.03 -2.21 -21.33
CA TYR A 91 -12.97 -3.64 -21.63
C TYR A 91 -13.21 -3.84 -23.12
N GLU A 92 -12.30 -4.56 -23.76
CA GLU A 92 -12.36 -4.87 -25.19
C GLU A 92 -12.21 -6.37 -25.40
N LYS A 93 -13.12 -6.96 -26.19
CA LYS A 93 -13.02 -8.35 -26.60
C LYS A 93 -13.47 -8.49 -28.05
N GLN A 94 -12.69 -9.23 -28.84
CA GLN A 94 -13.01 -9.48 -30.25
C GLN A 94 -14.39 -10.12 -30.39
N GLY A 95 -15.24 -9.54 -31.25
CA GLY A 95 -16.62 -9.99 -31.46
C GLY A 95 -17.63 -9.49 -30.42
N TYR A 96 -17.22 -8.65 -29.47
CA TYR A 96 -18.10 -8.06 -28.46
C TYR A 96 -18.05 -6.54 -28.50
N ARG A 97 -19.10 -5.90 -27.98
CA ARG A 97 -19.15 -4.45 -27.83
C ARG A 97 -18.18 -4.00 -26.73
N ASN A 98 -17.43 -2.94 -27.01
CA ASN A 98 -16.57 -2.30 -26.02
C ASN A 98 -17.41 -1.76 -24.86
N TRP A 99 -16.96 -2.02 -23.63
CA TRP A 99 -17.61 -1.53 -22.43
C TRP A 99 -16.68 -0.60 -21.66
N GLN A 100 -17.23 0.51 -21.16
CA GLN A 100 -16.47 1.55 -20.48
C GLN A 100 -17.19 1.97 -19.22
N LYS A 101 -16.42 2.20 -18.14
CA LYS A 101 -16.95 2.73 -16.88
C LYS A 101 -15.91 3.61 -16.20
N SER A 102 -16.39 4.75 -15.70
CA SER A 102 -15.67 5.57 -14.75
C SER A 102 -16.00 5.11 -13.33
N ILE A 103 -14.98 4.86 -12.53
CA ILE A 103 -15.08 4.42 -11.14
C ILE A 103 -14.34 5.44 -10.30
N THR A 104 -14.98 5.97 -9.27
CA THR A 104 -14.33 6.79 -8.26
C THR A 104 -13.97 5.91 -7.09
N VAL A 105 -12.68 5.91 -6.74
CA VAL A 105 -12.10 5.20 -5.60
C VAL A 105 -11.80 6.20 -4.50
#